data_AF-A0A1G6U0C9-F1
#
_entry.id   AF-A0A1G6U0C9-F1
#
_cell.length_a   1.000
_cell.length_b   1.000
_cell.length_c   1.000
_cell.angle_alpha   90.00
_cell.angle_beta   90.00
_cell.angle_gamma   90.00
#
_symmetry.space_group_name_H-M   'P 1'
#
loop_
_entity.id
_entity.type
_entity.pdbx_description
1 polymer ?
#
loop_
_entity_poly.entity_id
_entity_poly.type
_entity_poly.pdbx_seq_one_letter_code
_entity_poly.pdbx_strand_id
1 'polypeptide(L)'
;MKTPAIAPIGRYIDPLTDFGFKRIFGSEAHKRQLVSFLNALFKGRKLPQEHSGPAKHYRKAVFDVSCRGNSWFCKEGTPGSGKISCINE
;
A
#
# COMPACT_ATOMS: atom_id res chain seq x y z
N MET A 1 -1.37 -30.03 -30.07
CA MET A 1 -1.44 -28.68 -29.47
C MET A 1 -2.05 -28.83 -28.08
N LYS A 2 -1.34 -28.48 -27.00
CA LYS A 2 -1.90 -28.52 -25.64
C LYS A 2 -2.63 -27.20 -25.40
N THR A 3 -3.96 -27.26 -25.26
CA THR A 3 -4.77 -26.11 -24.84
C THR A 3 -4.30 -25.67 -23.45
N PRO A 4 -3.99 -24.38 -23.22
CA PRO A 4 -3.64 -23.91 -21.89
C PRO A 4 -4.85 -24.07 -20.98
N ALA A 5 -4.69 -24.82 -19.89
CA ALA A 5 -5.72 -24.92 -18.87
C ALA A 5 -5.95 -23.52 -18.28
N ILE A 6 -7.16 -22.99 -18.45
CA ILE A 6 -7.56 -21.74 -17.81
C ILE A 6 -7.61 -22.05 -16.31
N ALA A 7 -6.67 -21.47 -15.55
CA ALA A 7 -6.69 -21.58 -14.10
C ALA A 7 -8.04 -21.06 -13.59
N PRO A 8 -8.75 -21.81 -12.73
CA PRO A 8 -10.03 -21.37 -12.20
C PRO A 8 -9.85 -20.02 -11.52
N ILE A 9 -10.69 -19.05 -11.86
CA ILE A 9 -10.73 -17.75 -11.18
C ILE A 9 -10.97 -18.04 -9.71
N GLY A 10 -9.96 -17.79 -8.87
CA GLY A 10 -10.03 -18.04 -7.43
C GLY A 10 -11.22 -17.31 -6.82
N ARG A 11 -11.99 -18.00 -5.97
CA ARG A 11 -13.16 -17.42 -5.27
C ARG A 11 -12.77 -16.31 -4.29
N TYR A 12 -11.54 -16.36 -3.76
CA TYR A 12 -11.04 -15.47 -2.74
C TYR A 12 -9.86 -14.64 -3.26
N ILE A 13 -9.76 -13.42 -2.75
CA ILE A 13 -8.61 -12.56 -2.99
C ILE A 13 -7.60 -12.82 -1.88
N ASP A 14 -6.38 -13.21 -2.26
CA ASP A 14 -5.27 -13.31 -1.32
C ASP A 14 -4.61 -11.92 -1.13
N PRO A 15 -4.77 -11.27 0.04
CA PRO A 15 -4.20 -9.94 0.29
C PRO A 15 -2.66 -9.96 0.40
N LEU A 16 -2.03 -11.12 0.52
CA LEU A 16 -0.57 -11.26 0.58
C LEU A 16 0.09 -11.19 -0.81
N THR A 17 -0.71 -11.28 -1.88
CA THR A 17 -0.22 -11.10 -3.25
C THR A 17 -0.28 -9.64 -3.66
N ASP A 18 0.67 -9.20 -4.49
CA ASP A 18 0.66 -7.85 -5.07
C ASP A 18 -0.65 -7.55 -5.81
N PHE A 19 -1.18 -8.52 -6.56
CA PHE A 19 -2.46 -8.41 -7.25
C PHE A 19 -3.63 -8.23 -6.26
N GLY A 20 -3.72 -9.07 -5.23
CA GLY A 20 -4.82 -9.01 -4.27
C GLY A 20 -4.78 -7.75 -3.42
N PHE A 21 -3.60 -7.33 -2.98
CA PHE A 21 -3.41 -6.08 -2.25
C PHE A 21 -3.83 -4.87 -3.10
N LYS A 22 -3.39 -4.80 -4.37
CA LYS A 22 -3.80 -3.75 -5.31
C LYS A 22 -5.29 -3.81 -5.63
N ARG A 23 -5.89 -5.00 -5.69
CA ARG A 23 -7.33 -5.16 -5.91
C ARG A 23 -8.15 -4.61 -4.74
N ILE A 24 -7.67 -4.79 -3.51
CA ILE A 24 -8.35 -4.35 -2.29
C ILE A 24 -8.12 -2.85 -2.06
N PHE A 25 -6.87 -2.38 -2.11
CA PHE A 25 -6.52 -1.02 -1.69
C PHE A 25 -6.14 -0.09 -2.82
N GLY A 26 -5.93 -0.59 -4.04
CA GLY A 26 -5.33 0.17 -5.15
C GLY A 26 -6.28 1.12 -5.90
N SER A 27 -7.38 1.54 -5.28
CA SER A 27 -8.27 2.57 -5.82
C SER A 27 -8.32 3.76 -4.86
N GLU A 28 -8.51 4.98 -5.39
CA GLU A 28 -8.65 6.17 -4.52
C GLU A 28 -9.84 6.03 -3.55
N ALA A 29 -10.92 5.35 -3.95
CA ALA A 29 -12.07 5.10 -3.07
C ALA A 29 -11.71 4.24 -1.85
N HIS A 30 -10.66 3.41 -1.94
CA HIS A 30 -10.22 2.53 -0.86
C HIS A 30 -9.06 3.10 -0.03
N LYS A 31 -8.64 4.33 -0.33
CA LYS A 31 -7.53 5.00 0.33
C LYS A 31 -7.75 5.18 1.83
N ARG A 32 -8.98 5.49 2.26
CA ARG A 32 -9.31 5.64 3.68
C ARG A 32 -9.17 4.32 4.44
N GLN A 33 -9.55 3.21 3.82
CA GLN A 33 -9.40 1.85 4.35
C GLN A 33 -7.92 1.50 4.47
N LEU A 34 -7.12 1.83 3.46
CA LEU A 34 -5.66 1.64 3.51
C LEU A 34 -5.05 2.45 4.66
N VAL A 35 -5.40 3.73 4.83
CA VAL A 35 -4.93 4.56 5.94
C VAL A 35 -5.31 3.96 7.30
N SER A 36 -6.57 3.54 7.48
CA SER A 36 -7.03 2.92 8.73
C SER A 36 -6.30 1.60 9.01
N PHE A 37 -6.06 0.78 7.99
CA PHE A 37 -5.32 -0.46 8.10
C PHE A 37 -3.88 -0.21 8.55
N LEU A 38 -3.18 0.72 7.90
CA LEU A 38 -1.81 1.09 8.26
C LEU A 38 -1.74 1.65 9.70
N ASN A 39 -2.67 2.51 10.09
CA ASN A 39 -2.75 3.04 11.46
C ASN A 39 -3.00 1.95 12.50
N ALA A 40 -3.84 0.95 12.20
CA ALA A 40 -4.05 -0.19 13.09
C ALA A 40 -2.80 -1.08 13.19
N LEU A 41 -2.10 -1.28 12.06
CA LEU A 41 -0.93 -2.15 11.97
C LEU A 41 0.31 -1.54 12.66
N PHE A 42 0.47 -0.22 12.58
CA PHE A 42 1.61 0.51 13.11
C PHE A 42 1.36 1.19 14.46
N LYS A 43 0.16 1.04 15.04
CA LYS A 43 -0.16 1.59 16.37
C LYS A 43 0.89 1.16 17.41
N GLY A 44 1.67 2.12 17.90
CA GLY A 44 2.72 1.89 18.91
C GLY A 44 3.98 1.18 18.40
N ARG A 45 4.20 1.07 17.09
CA ARG A 45 5.38 0.42 16.50
C ARG A 45 6.25 1.42 15.75
N LYS A 46 7.56 1.37 15.98
CA LYS A 46 8.53 2.13 15.18
C LYS A 46 8.89 1.33 13.93
N LEU A 47 8.62 1.87 12.75
CA LEU A 47 9.12 1.30 11.51
C LEU A 47 10.56 1.75 11.24
N PRO A 48 11.38 0.88 10.62
CA PRO A 48 12.66 1.32 10.08
C PRO A 48 12.41 2.39 9.01
N GLN A 49 13.24 3.44 9.03
CA GLN A 49 13.19 4.49 8.04
C GLN A 49 13.51 3.89 6.66
N GLU A 50 12.55 3.94 5.74
CA GLU A 50 12.79 3.51 4.37
C GLU A 50 13.71 4.53 3.67
N HIS A 51 14.89 4.09 3.24
CA HIS A 51 15.71 4.87 2.33
C HIS A 51 15.13 4.70 0.93
N SER A 52 14.57 5.79 0.38
CA SER A 52 14.04 5.79 -0.98
C SER A 52 15.10 5.28 -1.97
N GLY A 53 14.78 4.19 -2.69
CA GLY A 53 15.64 3.68 -3.75
C GLY A 53 15.87 4.72 -4.87
N PRO A 54 17.02 4.64 -5.58
CA PRO A 54 17.51 5.71 -6.47
C PRO A 54 16.64 5.97 -7.71
N ALA A 55 15.80 5.01 -8.12
CA ALA A 55 15.10 5.09 -9.39
C ALA A 55 13.58 5.30 -9.22
N LYS A 56 13.10 6.51 -9.53
CA LYS A 56 11.67 6.86 -9.58
C LYS A 56 10.87 5.97 -10.55
N HIS A 57 11.49 5.47 -11.62
CA HIS A 57 10.80 4.71 -12.67
C HIS A 57 10.38 3.28 -12.30
N TYR A 58 10.97 2.68 -11.26
CA TYR A 58 10.59 1.33 -10.82
C TYR A 58 9.46 1.33 -9.77
N ARG A 59 9.08 2.50 -9.26
CA ARG A 59 7.98 2.62 -8.28
C ARG A 59 6.64 2.64 -9.01
N LYS A 60 6.12 1.45 -9.34
CA LYS A 60 4.71 1.22 -9.69
C LYS A 60 3.86 1.03 -8.43
N ALA A 61 4.18 1.76 -7.36
CA ALA A 61 3.41 1.73 -6.12
C ALA A 61 2.12 2.51 -6.35
N VAL A 62 0.98 1.90 -6.03
CA VAL A 62 -0.33 2.58 -6.16
C VAL A 62 -0.44 3.70 -5.11
N PHE A 63 0.16 3.48 -3.92
CA PHE A 63 0.36 4.50 -2.91
C PHE A 63 1.81 4.48 -2.43
N ASP A 64 2.46 5.65 -2.42
CA ASP A 64 3.79 5.84 -1.83
C ASP A 64 3.60 6.08 -0.34
N VAL A 65 4.05 5.15 0.50
CA VAL A 65 3.99 5.26 1.97
C VAL A 65 5.35 5.71 2.46
N SER A 66 5.47 7.00 2.77
CA SER A 66 6.73 7.54 3.30
C SER A 66 6.67 7.68 4.82
N CYS A 67 7.73 7.21 5.46
CA CYS A 67 7.88 7.24 6.91
C CYS A 67 8.97 8.27 7.32
N ARG A 68 8.59 9.37 7.98
CA ARG A 68 9.50 10.31 8.66
C ARG A 68 9.18 10.44 10.16
N GLY A 69 9.92 9.77 11.06
CA GLY A 69 9.70 9.94 12.51
C GLY A 69 9.90 8.71 13.41
N ASN A 70 9.46 8.86 14.67
CA ASN A 70 9.53 7.86 15.75
C ASN A 70 8.13 7.46 16.29
N SER A 71 7.09 8.25 16.01
CA SER A 71 5.66 8.01 16.31
C SER A 71 4.88 8.15 15.01
N TRP A 72 3.89 7.29 14.76
CA TRP A 72 3.35 7.12 13.40
C TRP A 72 1.84 7.26 13.36
N PHE A 73 1.38 8.37 12.77
CA PHE A 73 0.01 8.53 12.30
C PHE A 73 0.04 8.78 10.78
N CYS A 74 -0.62 7.91 10.02
CA CYS A 74 -0.75 8.01 8.57
C CYS A 74 -1.97 8.84 8.19
N LYS A 75 -1.76 9.78 7.26
CA LYS A 75 -2.78 10.62 6.64
C LYS A 75 -2.64 10.56 5.13
N GLU A 76 -3.74 10.88 4.45
CA GLU A 76 -3.65 11.24 3.04
C GLU A 76 -2.71 12.45 2.88
N GLY A 77 -1.81 12.37 1.89
CA GLY A 77 -0.95 13.48 1.50
C GLY A 77 -1.73 14.52 0.68
N THR A 78 -1.14 15.03 -0.39
CA THR A 78 -1.84 15.96 -1.28
C THR A 78 -3.07 15.28 -1.90
N PRO A 79 -4.27 15.90 -1.87
CA PRO A 79 -5.46 15.34 -2.49
C PRO A 79 -5.22 14.96 -3.95
N GLY A 80 -5.65 13.75 -4.36
CA GLY A 80 -5.49 13.26 -5.73
C GLY A 80 -4.08 12.83 -6.16
N SER A 81 -3.06 12.96 -5.28
CA SER A 81 -1.68 12.56 -5.61
C SER A 81 -1.36 11.07 -5.38
N GLY A 82 -2.31 10.29 -4.86
CA GLY A 82 -2.05 8.90 -4.45
C GLY A 82 -0.98 8.75 -3.36
N LYS A 83 -0.66 9.80 -2.60
CA LYS A 83 0.35 9.74 -1.53
C LYS A 83 -0.30 9.49 -0.16
N ILE A 84 0.33 8.62 0.63
CA ILE A 84 0.03 8.43 2.05
C ILE A 84 1.27 8.85 2.82
N SER A 85 1.12 9.87 3.67
CA SER A 85 2.20 10.39 4.49
C SER A 85 1.99 9.96 5.93
N CYS A 86 2.98 9.28 6.51
CA CYS A 86 2.98 8.94 7.93
C CYS A 86 3.95 9.88 8.66
N ILE A 87 3.41 10.63 9.63
CA ILE A 87 4.13 11.66 10.38
C ILE A 87 4.10 11.37 11.89
N ASN A 88 5.04 11.98 12.62
CA ASN A 88 4.88 12.19 14.05
C ASN A 88 3.66 13.07 14.30
N GLU A 89 2.86 12.76 15.32
CA GLU A 89 1.79 13.62 15.80
C GLU A 89 2.32 15.01 16.20
#